data_AF-A0A7V8F4F3-F1
#
_entry.id   AF-A0A7V8F4F3-F1
#
_cell.length_a   1.000
_cell.length_b   1.000
_cell.length_c   1.000
_cell.angle_alpha   90.00
_cell.angle_beta   90.00
_cell.angle_gamma   90.00
#
_symmetry.space_group_name_H-M   'P 1'
#
loop_
_entity.id
_entity.type
_entity.pdbx_description
1 polymer ?
#
loop_
_entity_poly.entity_id
_entity_poly.type
_entity_poly.pdbx_seq_one_letter_code
_entity_poly.pdbx_strand_id
1 'polypeptide(L)'
;MFLVLTRSKNPIRLNLPKRPHRPVAEIIEWDTYRWSRIHKPGRSDRTLKRIQAGRGRFGHTFLAPYYSNGSGLTGRSIDRPVGTFSTVDRWAIIRGDEMRMFQPSEVRAGMGFPKSYVLPATRREAIHLLGNAVCPVVAEDLLNAIKEAA
;
A
#
# COMPACT_ATOMS: atom_id res chain seq x y z
N MET A 1 12.65 6.49 -8.05
CA MET A 1 13.36 7.56 -8.76
C MET A 1 13.22 7.27 -10.24
N PHE A 2 12.84 8.25 -11.05
CA PHE A 2 12.82 8.12 -12.51
C PHE A 2 13.99 8.94 -13.05
N LEU A 3 14.74 8.36 -13.99
CA LEU A 3 15.79 9.05 -14.73
C LEU A 3 15.34 9.19 -16.17
N VAL A 4 15.19 10.43 -16.64
CA VAL A 4 14.77 10.75 -18.00
C VAL A 4 15.96 11.35 -18.72
N LEU A 5 16.47 10.62 -19.72
CA LEU A 5 17.62 11.03 -20.52
C LEU A 5 17.14 11.48 -21.90
N THR A 6 17.49 12.69 -22.30
CA THR A 6 17.07 13.30 -23.57
C THR A 6 18.28 13.73 -24.39
N ARG A 7 18.12 13.78 -25.71
CA ARG A 7 19.12 14.35 -26.63
C ARG A 7 18.92 15.85 -26.88
N SER A 8 18.09 16.51 -26.08
CA SER A 8 17.82 17.93 -26.24
C SER A 8 19.06 18.75 -25.89
N LYS A 9 19.25 19.88 -26.58
CA LYS A 9 20.38 20.81 -26.31
C LYS A 9 20.30 21.39 -24.90
N ASN A 10 19.08 21.60 -24.39
CA ASN A 10 18.79 22.11 -23.05
C ASN A 10 17.98 21.07 -22.25
N PRO A 11 18.06 21.05 -20.91
CA PRO A 11 17.24 20.16 -20.08
C PRO A 11 15.75 20.39 -20.31
N ILE A 12 14.99 19.31 -20.47
CA ILE A 12 13.52 19.40 -20.50
C ILE A 12 12.98 19.57 -19.07
N ARG A 13 11.96 20.41 -18.90
CA ARG A 13 11.24 20.57 -17.64
C ARG A 13 9.93 19.82 -17.73
N LEU A 14 9.73 18.85 -16.83
CA LEU A 14 8.50 18.08 -16.74
C LEU A 14 7.54 18.74 -15.76
N ASN A 15 6.34 19.08 -16.22
CA ASN A 15 5.26 19.59 -15.36
C ASN A 15 4.35 18.42 -14.96
N LEU A 16 4.66 17.76 -13.84
CA LEU A 16 3.87 16.62 -13.37
C LEU A 16 2.60 17.08 -12.65
N PRO A 17 1.44 16.46 -12.90
CA PRO A 17 0.21 16.78 -12.18
C PRO A 17 0.33 16.42 -10.70
N LYS A 18 -0.27 17.24 -9.83
CA LYS A 18 -0.45 16.92 -8.41
C LYS A 18 -1.76 16.17 -8.24
N ARG A 19 -1.70 14.98 -7.66
CA ARG A 19 -2.88 14.17 -7.35
C ARG A 19 -3.22 14.25 -5.85
N PRO A 20 -4.51 14.24 -5.47
CA PRO A 20 -4.90 14.19 -4.07
C PRO A 20 -4.48 12.86 -3.46
N HIS A 21 -4.16 12.89 -2.17
CA HIS A 21 -3.95 11.65 -1.42
C HIS A 21 -5.26 10.89 -1.30
N ARG A 22 -5.19 9.57 -1.51
CA ARG A 22 -6.31 8.67 -1.29
C ARG A 22 -6.13 7.93 0.04
N PRO A 23 -7.15 7.93 0.92
CA PRO A 23 -7.12 7.14 2.15
C PRO A 23 -7.07 5.65 1.81
N VAL A 24 -6.37 4.87 2.63
CA VAL A 24 -6.33 3.42 2.45
C VAL A 24 -7.70 2.77 2.72
N ALA A 25 -8.56 3.43 3.50
CA ALA A 25 -9.92 2.96 3.79
C ALA A 25 -10.73 2.66 2.52
N GLU A 26 -10.51 3.43 1.43
CA GLU A 26 -11.19 3.26 0.15
C GLU A 26 -10.84 1.95 -0.60
N ILE A 27 -9.67 1.38 -0.33
CA ILE A 27 -9.22 0.15 -1.02
C ILE A 27 -9.45 -1.10 -0.19
N ILE A 28 -9.88 -0.96 1.07
CA ILE A 28 -10.10 -2.10 1.96
C ILE A 28 -11.47 -2.71 1.65
N GLU A 29 -11.45 -3.98 1.28
CA GLU A 29 -12.62 -4.82 1.10
C GLU A 29 -13.01 -5.44 2.46
N TRP A 30 -13.80 -4.70 3.24
CA TRP A 30 -14.08 -5.01 4.64
C TRP A 30 -14.75 -6.37 4.86
N ASP A 31 -15.65 -6.76 3.96
CA ASP A 31 -16.52 -7.92 4.15
C ASP A 31 -16.27 -9.05 3.14
N THR A 32 -15.37 -8.86 2.17
CA THR A 32 -15.04 -9.87 1.16
C THR A 32 -14.15 -10.99 1.73
N TYR A 33 -13.23 -10.65 2.63
CA TYR A 33 -12.14 -11.55 3.03
C TYR A 33 -12.22 -11.98 4.47
N ARG A 34 -11.77 -13.21 4.74
CA ARG A 34 -11.76 -13.77 6.09
C ARG A 34 -10.82 -13.00 7.01
N TRP A 35 -11.32 -12.75 8.21
CA TRP A 35 -10.60 -12.15 9.30
C TRP A 35 -10.10 -13.21 10.28
N SER A 36 -9.03 -12.91 11.01
CA SER A 36 -8.51 -13.78 12.07
C SER A 36 -8.52 -13.04 13.40
N ARG A 37 -8.87 -13.75 14.48
CA ARG A 37 -8.75 -13.20 15.84
C ARG A 37 -7.30 -12.78 16.13
N ILE A 38 -7.16 -11.60 16.72
CA ILE A 38 -5.86 -11.07 17.17
C ILE A 38 -5.30 -12.00 18.25
N HIS A 39 -6.10 -12.25 19.29
CA HIS A 39 -5.76 -13.18 20.36
C HIS A 39 -6.04 -14.62 19.92
N LYS A 40 -4.98 -15.41 19.77
CA LYS A 40 -5.04 -16.85 19.50
C LYS A 40 -3.73 -17.51 19.94
N PRO A 41 -3.71 -18.83 20.21
CA PRO A 41 -2.47 -19.56 20.49
C PRO A 41 -1.40 -19.30 19.43
N GLY A 42 -0.16 -19.07 19.86
CA GLY A 42 0.98 -18.80 18.98
C GLY A 42 1.10 -17.35 18.46
N ARG A 43 0.24 -16.42 18.90
CA ARG A 43 0.39 -14.99 18.57
C ARG A 43 1.63 -14.41 19.27
N SER A 44 2.51 -13.75 18.50
CA SER A 44 3.70 -13.13 19.08
C SER A 44 3.40 -11.89 19.93
N ASP A 45 4.09 -11.78 21.07
CA ASP A 45 3.99 -10.61 21.97
C ASP A 45 4.32 -9.31 21.25
N ARG A 46 5.29 -9.34 20.32
CA ARG A 46 5.63 -8.17 19.50
C ARG A 46 4.44 -7.70 18.66
N THR A 47 3.62 -8.62 18.15
CA THR A 47 2.41 -8.26 17.42
C THR A 47 1.38 -7.63 18.35
N LEU A 48 1.17 -8.21 19.52
CA LEU A 48 0.22 -7.69 20.52
C LEU A 48 0.60 -6.28 20.99
N LYS A 49 1.87 -6.06 21.35
CA LYS A 49 2.39 -4.75 21.76
C LYS A 49 2.18 -3.68 20.68
N ARG A 50 2.47 -4.01 19.42
CA ARG A 50 2.25 -3.11 18.28
C ARG A 50 0.77 -2.79 18.07
N ILE A 51 -0.12 -3.77 18.21
CA ILE A 51 -1.57 -3.55 18.08
C ILE A 51 -2.05 -2.66 19.23
N GLN A 52 -1.61 -2.91 20.47
CA GLN A 52 -1.94 -2.09 21.62
C GLN A 52 -1.48 -0.64 21.44
N ALA A 53 -0.24 -0.44 20.97
CA ALA A 53 0.29 0.89 20.69
C ALA A 53 -0.50 1.62 19.59
N GLY A 54 -0.88 0.90 18.53
CA GLY A 54 -1.73 1.46 17.48
C GLY A 54 -3.14 1.80 17.95
N ARG A 55 -3.73 0.97 18.82
CA ARG A 55 -5.03 1.25 19.45
C ARG A 55 -5.02 2.53 20.27
N GLY A 56 -3.95 2.77 21.02
CA GLY A 56 -3.77 4.00 21.80
C GLY A 56 -3.75 5.27 20.94
N ARG A 57 -3.47 5.18 19.63
CA ARG A 57 -3.38 6.35 18.73
C ARG A 57 -4.54 6.47 17.75
N PHE A 58 -5.05 5.35 17.26
CA PHE A 58 -5.98 5.29 16.13
C PHE A 58 -7.29 4.56 16.46
N GLY A 59 -7.49 4.16 17.71
CA GLY A 59 -8.67 3.40 18.12
C GLY A 59 -8.67 1.97 17.55
N HIS A 60 -9.85 1.46 17.22
CA HIS A 60 -10.02 0.04 16.90
C HIS A 60 -9.83 -0.32 15.42
N THR A 61 -9.61 0.67 14.54
CA THR A 61 -9.45 0.45 13.10
C THR A 61 -8.26 1.22 12.56
N PHE A 62 -7.18 0.50 12.22
CA PHE A 62 -5.93 1.09 11.76
C PHE A 62 -5.05 0.06 11.04
N LEU A 63 -3.94 0.51 10.46
CA LEU A 63 -2.93 -0.37 9.89
C LEU A 63 -1.78 -0.62 10.85
N ALA A 64 -1.35 -1.87 10.98
CA ALA A 64 -0.20 -2.30 11.76
C ALA A 64 0.93 -2.78 10.83
N PRO A 65 1.91 -1.92 10.49
CA PRO A 65 3.04 -2.30 9.65
C PRO A 65 4.03 -3.21 10.38
N TYR A 66 4.60 -4.20 9.69
CA TYR A 66 5.63 -5.13 10.20
C TYR A 66 7.03 -4.55 9.98
N TYR A 67 7.30 -3.38 10.57
CA TYR A 67 8.64 -2.80 10.64
C TYR A 67 9.07 -2.66 12.10
N SER A 68 10.38 -2.75 12.36
CA SER A 68 10.95 -2.58 13.69
C SER A 68 11.17 -1.12 14.09
N ASN A 69 10.73 -0.16 13.27
CA ASN A 69 10.92 1.28 13.50
C ASN A 69 9.71 2.12 13.02
N GLY A 70 9.68 3.39 13.41
CA GLY A 70 8.72 4.39 12.94
C GLY A 70 7.25 3.97 13.14
N SER A 71 6.44 4.06 12.08
CA SER A 71 5.04 3.60 12.11
C SER A 71 4.89 2.12 12.49
N GLY A 72 5.94 1.30 12.31
CA GLY A 72 5.97 -0.09 12.77
C GLY A 72 5.76 -0.26 14.27
N LEU A 73 6.10 0.76 15.06
CA LEU A 73 5.91 0.75 16.52
C LEU A 73 4.56 1.31 16.96
N THR A 74 3.89 2.10 16.11
CA THR A 74 2.75 2.92 16.52
C THR A 74 1.50 2.80 15.64
N GLY A 75 1.56 2.01 14.56
CA GLY A 75 0.48 1.90 13.58
C GLY A 75 0.40 3.07 12.60
N ARG A 76 -0.66 3.08 11.79
CA ARG A 76 -0.98 4.14 10.83
C ARG A 76 -2.50 4.25 10.65
N SER A 77 -3.03 5.47 10.62
CA SER A 77 -4.45 5.73 10.31
C SER A 77 -4.83 5.21 8.92
N ILE A 78 -6.09 4.77 8.78
CA ILE A 78 -6.67 4.34 7.51
C ILE A 78 -7.10 5.51 6.60
N ASP A 79 -7.15 6.73 7.13
CA ASP A 79 -7.59 7.94 6.44
C ASP A 79 -6.45 8.60 5.64
N ARG A 80 -5.30 7.94 5.59
CA ARG A 80 -4.14 8.37 4.80
C ARG A 80 -3.62 7.24 3.92
N PRO A 81 -2.82 7.55 2.88
CA PRO A 81 -2.22 6.52 2.04
C PRO A 81 -1.41 5.53 2.88
N VAL A 82 -1.44 4.22 2.56
CA VAL A 82 -0.80 3.13 3.32
C VAL A 82 0.71 3.30 3.54
N GLY A 83 1.42 3.89 2.57
CA GLY A 83 2.88 3.84 2.48
C GLY A 83 3.27 2.97 1.29
N THR A 84 4.36 2.21 1.41
CA THR A 84 4.84 1.33 0.33
C THR A 84 4.26 -0.07 0.47
N PHE A 85 3.65 -0.57 -0.61
CA PHE A 85 3.42 -2.00 -0.77
C PHE A 85 4.73 -2.66 -1.18
N SER A 86 5.27 -3.51 -0.32
CA SER A 86 6.47 -4.30 -0.62
C SER A 86 6.12 -5.62 -1.31
N THR A 87 7.15 -6.31 -1.81
CA THR A 87 7.05 -7.64 -2.43
C THR A 87 6.62 -8.77 -1.48
N VAL A 88 6.46 -8.46 -0.19
CA VAL A 88 5.98 -9.35 0.87
C VAL A 88 5.00 -8.57 1.73
N ASP A 89 4.01 -9.25 2.30
CA ASP A 89 3.04 -8.64 3.21
C ASP A 89 3.71 -8.04 4.43
N ARG A 90 3.62 -6.71 4.53
CA ARG A 90 4.11 -5.97 5.69
C ARG A 90 3.05 -5.11 6.34
N TRP A 91 1.80 -5.21 5.91
CA TRP A 91 0.71 -4.38 6.44
C TRP A 91 -0.45 -5.26 6.87
N ALA A 92 -0.70 -5.31 8.19
CA ALA A 92 -1.95 -5.85 8.70
C ALA A 92 -2.97 -4.73 8.84
N ILE A 93 -4.22 -5.04 8.52
CA ILE A 93 -5.40 -4.23 8.82
C ILE A 93 -5.96 -4.75 10.14
N ILE A 94 -6.20 -3.84 11.08
CA ILE A 94 -6.83 -4.12 12.36
C ILE A 94 -8.28 -3.61 12.32
N ARG A 95 -9.21 -4.44 12.77
CA ARG A 95 -10.63 -4.09 12.94
C ARG A 95 -11.16 -4.74 14.21
N GLY A 96 -11.39 -3.94 15.24
CA GLY A 96 -11.80 -4.47 16.55
C GLY A 96 -10.77 -5.47 17.08
N ASP A 97 -11.22 -6.69 17.39
CA ASP A 97 -10.37 -7.81 17.85
C ASP A 97 -9.92 -8.75 16.73
N GLU A 98 -10.05 -8.30 15.49
CA GLU A 98 -9.68 -9.06 14.31
C GLU A 98 -8.57 -8.36 13.51
N MET A 99 -7.83 -9.17 12.75
CA MET A 99 -6.83 -8.68 11.82
C MET A 99 -6.68 -9.58 10.59
N ARG A 100 -6.22 -8.99 9.50
CA ARG A 100 -5.77 -9.71 8.30
C ARG A 100 -4.72 -8.90 7.56
N MET A 101 -4.02 -9.54 6.63
CA MET A 101 -3.19 -8.81 5.66
C MET A 101 -4.06 -8.25 4.54
N PHE A 102 -3.51 -7.30 3.78
CA PHE A 102 -4.08 -6.91 2.48
C PHE A 102 -4.18 -8.11 1.53
N GLN A 103 -5.15 -8.07 0.65
CA GLN A 103 -5.36 -9.06 -0.41
C GLN A 103 -4.92 -8.51 -1.77
N PRO A 104 -4.63 -9.39 -2.75
CA PRO A 104 -4.11 -8.96 -4.04
C PRO A 104 -4.97 -7.92 -4.76
N SER A 105 -6.30 -8.02 -4.67
CA SER A 105 -7.22 -7.04 -5.27
C SER A 105 -7.11 -5.65 -4.63
N GLU A 106 -6.94 -5.59 -3.31
CA GLU A 106 -6.78 -4.37 -2.54
C GLU A 106 -5.42 -3.73 -2.84
N VAL A 107 -4.34 -4.52 -2.89
CA VAL A 107 -3.01 -4.03 -3.29
C VAL A 107 -3.03 -3.53 -4.73
N ARG A 108 -3.69 -4.24 -5.65
CA ARG A 108 -3.89 -3.81 -7.04
C ARG A 108 -4.59 -2.44 -7.10
N ALA A 109 -5.67 -2.27 -6.35
CA ALA A 109 -6.39 -1.00 -6.25
C ALA A 109 -5.53 0.12 -5.64
N GLY A 110 -4.77 -0.19 -4.59
CA GLY A 110 -3.85 0.75 -3.94
C GLY A 110 -2.67 1.17 -4.81
N MET A 111 -2.21 0.29 -5.69
CA MET A 111 -1.19 0.57 -6.71
C MET A 111 -1.76 1.32 -7.93
N GLY A 112 -3.09 1.50 -8.01
CA GLY A 112 -3.75 2.22 -9.10
C GLY A 112 -3.94 1.41 -10.38
N PHE A 113 -3.86 0.08 -10.31
CA PHE A 113 -4.17 -0.78 -11.45
C PHE A 113 -5.70 -0.89 -11.66
N PRO A 114 -6.15 -1.06 -12.92
CA PRO A 114 -7.57 -1.25 -13.19
C PRO A 114 -8.06 -2.59 -12.61
N LYS A 115 -9.36 -2.66 -12.28
CA LYS A 115 -9.99 -3.89 -11.76
C LYS A 115 -9.94 -5.05 -12.76
N SER A 116 -9.82 -4.76 -14.05
CA SER A 116 -9.63 -5.74 -15.13
C SER A 116 -8.20 -6.28 -15.23
N TYR A 117 -7.22 -5.70 -14.52
CA TYR A 117 -5.85 -6.17 -14.57
C TYR A 117 -5.76 -7.58 -13.97
N VAL A 118 -5.28 -8.53 -14.78
CA VAL A 118 -5.15 -9.94 -14.43
C VAL A 118 -3.97 -10.14 -13.50
N LEU A 119 -4.21 -10.76 -12.35
CA LEU A 119 -3.18 -11.12 -11.39
C LEU A 119 -2.86 -12.62 -11.49
N PRO A 120 -1.65 -13.04 -11.09
CA PRO A 120 -1.35 -14.45 -10.89
C PRO A 120 -2.38 -15.13 -9.98
N ALA A 121 -2.62 -16.42 -10.20
CA ALA A 121 -3.55 -17.20 -9.40
C ALA A 121 -3.10 -17.31 -7.93
N THR A 122 -1.79 -17.35 -7.68
CA THR A 122 -1.27 -17.46 -6.32
C THR A 122 -1.16 -16.08 -5.67
N ARG A 123 -1.66 -15.99 -4.42
CA ARG A 123 -1.58 -14.76 -3.63
C ARG A 123 -0.15 -14.25 -3.48
N ARG A 124 0.81 -15.16 -3.24
CA ARG A 124 2.22 -14.81 -3.00
C ARG A 124 2.85 -14.17 -4.25
N GLU A 125 2.63 -14.74 -5.43
CA GLU A 125 3.16 -14.19 -6.68
C GLU A 125 2.51 -12.85 -7.02
N ALA A 126 1.18 -12.73 -6.83
CA ALA A 126 0.48 -11.48 -7.09
C ALA A 126 1.03 -10.33 -6.22
N ILE A 127 1.23 -10.56 -4.92
CA ILE A 127 1.83 -9.56 -4.02
C ILE A 127 3.28 -9.25 -4.43
N HIS A 128 4.06 -10.26 -4.81
CA HIS A 128 5.44 -10.07 -5.25
C HIS A 128 5.54 -9.19 -6.50
N LEU A 129 4.74 -9.47 -7.52
CA LEU A 129 4.70 -8.68 -8.76
C LEU A 129 4.19 -7.27 -8.52
N LEU A 130 3.09 -7.12 -7.78
CA LEU A 130 2.54 -5.81 -7.45
C LEU A 130 3.54 -4.96 -6.64
N GLY A 131 4.25 -5.56 -5.68
CA GLY A 131 5.26 -4.86 -4.88
C GLY A 131 6.51 -4.44 -5.65
N ASN A 132 6.80 -5.05 -6.80
CA ASN A 132 7.88 -4.66 -7.71
C ASN A 132 7.42 -3.69 -8.81
N ALA A 133 6.12 -3.56 -9.03
CA ALA A 133 5.57 -2.76 -10.10
C ALA A 133 5.71 -1.26 -9.84
N VAL A 134 5.73 -0.49 -10.92
CA VAL A 134 5.50 0.96 -10.89
C VAL A 134 3.98 1.19 -10.94
N CYS A 135 3.46 2.09 -10.10
CA CYS A 135 2.05 2.47 -10.14
C CYS A 135 1.69 3.00 -11.55
N PRO A 136 0.72 2.41 -12.27
CA PRO A 136 0.40 2.79 -13.65
C PRO A 136 0.14 4.27 -13.83
N VAL A 137 -0.62 4.85 -12.89
CA VAL A 137 -0.97 6.28 -12.90
C VAL A 137 0.27 7.18 -12.84
N VAL A 138 1.30 6.79 -12.07
CA VAL A 138 2.55 7.55 -11.98
C VAL A 138 3.36 7.45 -13.28
N ALA A 139 3.39 6.26 -13.88
CA ALA A 139 4.06 6.05 -15.16
C ALA A 139 3.37 6.80 -16.30
N GLU A 140 2.03 6.80 -16.32
CA GLU A 140 1.21 7.56 -17.27
C GLU A 140 1.48 9.08 -17.17
N ASP A 141 1.41 9.65 -15.96
CA ASP A 141 1.69 11.06 -15.73
C ASP A 141 3.09 11.46 -16.22
N LEU A 142 4.09 10.61 -15.94
CA LEU A 142 5.46 10.83 -16.39
C LEU A 142 5.58 10.78 -17.90
N LEU A 143 5.01 9.78 -18.56
CA LEU A 143 5.08 9.62 -20.01
C LEU A 143 4.36 10.75 -20.74
N ASN A 144 3.21 11.20 -20.23
CA ASN A 144 2.48 12.32 -20.81
C ASN A 144 3.27 13.63 -20.66
N ALA A 145 3.86 13.89 -19.49
CA ALA A 145 4.71 15.06 -19.30
C ALA A 145 5.96 15.04 -20.21
N ILE A 146 6.53 13.87 -20.48
CA ILE A 146 7.64 13.72 -21.44
C ILE A 146 7.17 14.04 -22.86
N LYS A 147 6.00 13.54 -23.28
CA LYS A 147 5.42 13.80 -24.59
C LYS A 147 5.12 15.28 -24.82
N GLU A 148 4.62 15.98 -23.79
CA GLU A 148 4.32 17.41 -23.87
C GLU A 148 5.57 18.29 -23.93
N ALA A 149 6.69 17.81 -23.40
CA ALA A 149 7.95 18.55 -23.32
C ALA A 149 8.94 18.24 -24.46
N ALA A 150 8.66 17.23 -25.29
CA ALA A 150 9.51 16.77 -26.39
C ALA A 150 9.15 17.46 -27.72
#